data_AF-A0A353F292-F1
#
_entry.id   AF-A0A353F292-F1
#
_cell.length_a   1.000
_cell.length_b   1.000
_cell.length_c   1.000
_cell.angle_alpha   90.00
_cell.angle_beta   90.00
_cell.angle_gamma   90.00
#
_symmetry.space_group_name_H-M   'P 1'
#
loop_
_entity.id
_entity.type
_entity.pdbx_description
1 polymer ?
#
loop_
_entity_poly.entity_id
_entity_poly.type
_entity_poly.pdbx_seq_one_letter_code
_entity_poly.pdbx_strand_id
1 'polypeptide(L)'
;MKRFLVILLCLVGNMSAKSWTKGLMVHWVSKNPSAISVFNEKTGKRIGDLKNGRLHQLFENFQIIEWSIRDGDGKVLEKGTAKVESYEYSKDSMLQQVPQGRVTQHIWNESEIYPETEREYLVYVPDQYSASKPAALMVFQDGLRHADPNGNLRATT
;
A
#
# COMPACT_ATOMS: atom_id res chain seq x y z
N MET A 1 -28.87 32.80 40.32
CA MET A 1 -29.20 31.80 39.28
C MET A 1 -27.93 31.45 38.49
N LYS A 2 -27.26 30.34 38.81
CA LYS A 2 -26.10 29.85 38.04
C LYS A 2 -26.62 28.90 36.95
N ARG A 3 -26.52 29.30 35.68
CA ARG A 3 -26.80 28.42 34.53
C ARG A 3 -25.55 27.60 34.26
N PHE A 4 -25.61 26.30 34.53
CA PHE A 4 -24.60 25.34 34.10
C PHE A 4 -24.84 25.04 32.61
N LEU A 5 -23.89 25.43 31.75
CA LEU A 5 -23.85 25.01 30.36
C LEU A 5 -23.05 23.69 30.31
N VAL A 6 -23.75 22.57 30.13
CA VAL A 6 -23.11 21.29 29.84
C VAL A 6 -22.84 21.24 28.34
N ILE A 7 -21.59 21.47 27.95
CA ILE A 7 -21.15 21.23 26.58
C ILE A 7 -20.82 19.73 26.50
N LEU A 8 -21.73 18.96 25.92
CA LEU A 8 -21.47 17.58 25.54
C LEU A 8 -20.55 17.59 24.31
N LEU A 9 -19.23 17.55 24.53
CA LEU A 9 -18.29 17.23 23.46
C LEU A 9 -18.47 15.75 23.09
N CYS A 10 -19.28 15.47 22.07
CA CYS A 10 -19.22 14.20 21.36
C CYS A 10 -17.85 14.11 20.67
N LEU A 11 -16.91 13.40 21.29
CA LEU A 11 -15.72 12.88 20.63
C LEU A 11 -16.18 11.84 19.61
N VAL A 12 -16.54 12.28 18.40
CA VAL A 12 -16.73 11.39 17.26
C VAL A 12 -15.34 10.92 16.84
N GLY A 13 -14.80 9.92 17.54
CA GLY A 13 -13.58 9.25 17.12
C GLY A 13 -13.79 8.73 15.70
N ASN A 14 -12.83 8.97 14.81
CA ASN A 14 -12.93 8.64 13.38
C ASN A 14 -13.49 7.22 13.16
N MET A 15 -14.78 7.13 12.78
CA MET A 15 -15.53 5.87 12.63
C MET A 15 -15.31 5.22 11.26
N SER A 16 -14.36 5.73 10.47
CA SER A 16 -14.06 5.23 9.13
C SER A 16 -13.61 3.76 9.18
N ALA A 17 -14.26 2.99 8.33
CA ALA A 17 -13.94 1.63 8.00
C ALA A 17 -12.60 1.56 7.28
N LYS A 18 -11.99 0.39 7.40
CA LYS A 18 -10.72 0.09 6.76
C LYS A 18 -10.86 -1.16 5.92
N SER A 19 -10.19 -1.17 4.79
CA SER A 19 -9.97 -2.38 4.00
C SER A 19 -8.49 -2.58 3.69
N TRP A 20 -8.06 -3.84 3.65
CA TRP A 20 -6.74 -4.23 3.18
C TRP A 20 -6.78 -5.63 2.59
N THR A 21 -5.72 -6.01 1.87
CA THR A 21 -5.56 -7.35 1.31
C THR A 21 -4.44 -8.10 2.01
N LYS A 22 -4.62 -9.42 2.14
CA LYS A 22 -3.58 -10.37 2.57
C LYS A 22 -3.62 -11.56 1.63
N GLY A 23 -2.68 -11.62 0.69
CA GLY A 23 -2.78 -12.50 -0.48
C GLY A 23 -4.05 -12.18 -1.27
N LEU A 24 -4.88 -13.20 -1.50
CA LEU A 24 -6.15 -13.07 -2.23
C LEU A 24 -7.36 -12.70 -1.34
N MET A 25 -7.15 -12.55 -0.03
CA MET A 25 -8.22 -12.24 0.91
C MET A 25 -8.35 -10.73 1.09
N VAL A 26 -9.56 -10.20 0.91
CA VAL A 26 -9.90 -8.82 1.30
C VAL A 26 -10.51 -8.84 2.68
N HIS A 27 -10.06 -7.92 3.53
CA HIS A 27 -10.60 -7.68 4.85
C HIS A 27 -11.31 -6.33 4.87
N TRP A 28 -12.47 -6.28 5.51
CA TRP A 28 -13.17 -5.04 5.86
C TRP A 28 -13.41 -5.01 7.36
N VAL A 29 -13.18 -3.85 7.95
CA VAL A 29 -13.48 -3.58 9.37
C VAL A 29 -14.17 -2.24 9.48
N SER A 30 -15.32 -2.20 10.14
CA SER A 30 -15.99 -0.97 10.54
C SER A 30 -16.23 -0.96 12.04
N LYS A 31 -16.04 0.21 12.65
CA LYS A 31 -16.44 0.46 14.05
C LYS A 31 -17.85 1.05 14.14
N ASN A 32 -18.49 1.31 13.00
CA ASN A 32 -19.84 1.85 12.97
C ASN A 32 -20.84 0.75 13.35
N PRO A 33 -21.62 0.90 14.44
CA PRO A 33 -22.58 -0.11 14.87
C PRO A 33 -23.73 -0.33 13.87
N SER A 34 -23.99 0.64 12.99
CA SER A 34 -24.98 0.52 11.92
C SER A 34 -24.44 -0.21 10.69
N ALA A 35 -23.15 -0.57 10.63
CA ALA A 35 -22.57 -1.27 9.47
C ALA A 35 -23.00 -2.75 9.45
N ILE A 36 -23.77 -3.13 8.43
CA ILE A 36 -24.36 -4.48 8.34
C ILE A 36 -23.69 -5.34 7.26
N SER A 37 -23.55 -4.81 6.04
CA SER A 37 -23.04 -5.61 4.92
C SER A 37 -22.08 -4.84 4.02
N VAL A 38 -21.18 -5.58 3.38
CA VAL A 38 -20.31 -5.09 2.31
C VAL A 38 -20.93 -5.43 0.96
N PHE A 39 -20.87 -4.49 0.02
CA PHE A 39 -21.37 -4.62 -1.34
C PHE A 39 -20.26 -4.29 -2.32
N ASN A 40 -20.30 -4.92 -3.50
CA ASN A 40 -19.56 -4.44 -4.65
C ASN A 40 -20.31 -3.23 -5.20
N GLU A 41 -19.66 -2.07 -5.21
CA GLU A 41 -20.30 -0.80 -5.52
C GLU A 41 -20.70 -0.70 -6.99
N LYS A 42 -19.87 -1.23 -7.89
CA LYS A 42 -20.14 -1.22 -9.34
C LYS A 42 -21.37 -2.05 -9.72
N THR A 43 -21.49 -3.23 -9.13
CA THR A 43 -22.55 -4.19 -9.48
C THR A 43 -23.78 -4.11 -8.56
N GLY A 44 -23.64 -3.47 -7.41
CA GLY A 44 -24.64 -3.49 -6.35
C GLY A 44 -24.78 -4.85 -5.65
N LYS A 45 -24.01 -5.87 -6.04
CA LYS A 45 -24.09 -7.22 -5.47
C LYS A 45 -23.56 -7.23 -4.05
N ARG A 46 -24.31 -7.83 -3.12
CA ARG A 46 -23.87 -8.08 -1.74
C ARG A 46 -22.69 -9.05 -1.74
N ILE A 47 -21.60 -8.66 -1.10
CA ILE A 47 -20.41 -9.50 -0.90
C ILE A 47 -20.61 -10.36 0.35
N GLY A 48 -21.07 -9.77 1.46
CA GLY A 48 -21.31 -10.50 2.69
C GLY A 48 -21.56 -9.59 3.90
N ASP A 49 -21.70 -10.22 5.06
CA ASP A 49 -22.13 -9.55 6.30
C ASP A 49 -20.99 -9.34 7.28
N LEU A 50 -20.95 -8.15 7.85
CA LEU A 50 -20.02 -7.84 8.91
C LEU A 50 -20.46 -8.57 10.18
N LYS A 51 -19.64 -9.51 10.63
CA LYS A 51 -19.80 -10.16 11.95
C LYS A 51 -18.88 -9.44 12.92
N ASN A 52 -19.45 -8.86 13.98
CA ASN A 52 -18.72 -8.03 14.94
C ASN A 52 -17.91 -6.91 14.25
N GLY A 53 -18.53 -6.25 13.26
CA GLY A 53 -17.91 -5.17 12.50
C GLY A 53 -16.80 -5.62 11.53
N ARG A 54 -16.69 -6.92 11.22
CA ARG A 54 -15.65 -7.46 10.34
C ARG A 54 -16.21 -8.40 9.26
N LEU A 55 -15.66 -8.31 8.06
CA LEU A 55 -15.85 -9.28 7.00
C LEU A 55 -14.48 -9.60 6.38
N HIS A 56 -14.29 -10.85 5.96
CA HIS A 56 -13.21 -11.21 5.06
C HIS A 56 -13.76 -12.13 3.96
N GLN A 57 -13.26 -11.97 2.74
CA GLN A 57 -13.70 -12.75 1.59
C GLN A 57 -12.51 -13.00 0.66
N LEU A 58 -12.43 -14.22 0.15
CA LEU A 58 -11.46 -14.61 -0.88
C LEU A 58 -11.97 -14.16 -2.26
N PHE A 59 -11.06 -13.61 -3.06
CA PHE A 59 -11.31 -13.21 -4.45
C PHE A 59 -10.34 -13.88 -5.40
N GLU A 60 -10.65 -13.81 -6.69
CA GLU A 60 -9.69 -14.14 -7.73
C GLU A 60 -8.59 -13.07 -7.78
N ASN A 61 -7.44 -13.46 -8.34
CA ASN A 61 -6.31 -12.56 -8.47
C ASN A 61 -6.57 -11.46 -9.51
N PHE A 62 -5.84 -10.36 -9.41
CA PHE A 62 -5.89 -9.21 -10.32
C PHE A 62 -7.27 -8.55 -10.44
N GLN A 63 -7.92 -8.32 -9.30
CA GLN A 63 -9.21 -7.64 -9.24
C GLN A 63 -9.10 -6.31 -8.47
N ILE A 64 -9.88 -5.32 -8.90
CA ILE A 64 -10.16 -4.12 -8.09
C ILE A 64 -11.59 -4.23 -7.60
N ILE A 65 -11.75 -4.37 -6.29
CA ILE A 65 -13.05 -4.40 -5.63
C ILE A 65 -13.36 -2.99 -5.17
N GLU A 66 -14.20 -2.29 -5.93
CA GLU A 66 -14.89 -1.11 -5.44
C GLU A 66 -16.01 -1.57 -4.52
N TRP A 67 -15.93 -1.16 -3.26
CA TRP A 67 -16.82 -1.65 -2.23
C TRP A 67 -17.56 -0.51 -1.54
N SER A 68 -18.73 -0.84 -1.00
CA SER A 68 -19.43 -0.01 -0.04
C SER A 68 -19.88 -0.81 1.17
N ILE A 69 -19.83 -0.20 2.35
CA ILE A 69 -20.46 -0.70 3.56
C ILE A 69 -21.79 0.00 3.70
N ARG A 70 -22.86 -0.77 3.90
CA ARG A 70 -24.23 -0.26 4.01
C ARG A 70 -24.90 -0.75 5.30
N ASP A 71 -25.85 0.04 5.78
CA ASP A 71 -26.70 -0.35 6.92
C ASP A 71 -27.87 -1.26 6.48
N GLY A 72 -28.75 -1.58 7.44
CA GLY A 72 -29.91 -2.46 7.21
C GLY A 72 -30.94 -1.90 6.24
N ASP A 73 -31.00 -0.58 6.08
CA ASP A 73 -31.89 0.11 5.13
C ASP A 73 -31.23 0.29 3.76
N GLY A 74 -29.99 -0.19 3.60
CA GLY A 74 -29.22 -0.10 2.36
C GLY A 74 -28.56 1.26 2.15
N LYS A 75 -28.59 2.17 3.14
CA LYS A 75 -27.88 3.44 3.05
C LYS A 75 -26.37 3.19 3.08
N VAL A 76 -25.65 3.81 2.15
CA VAL A 76 -24.20 3.73 2.10
C VAL A 76 -23.61 4.54 3.25
N LEU A 77 -22.87 3.86 4.11
CA LEU A 77 -22.12 4.46 5.21
C LEU A 77 -20.72 4.84 4.77
N GLU A 78 -20.10 4.01 3.92
CA GLU A 78 -18.72 4.19 3.49
C GLU A 78 -18.44 3.49 2.17
N LYS A 79 -17.42 3.97 1.46
CA LYS A 79 -16.94 3.38 0.21
C LYS A 79 -15.42 3.34 0.21
N GLY A 80 -14.87 2.43 -0.59
CA GLY A 80 -13.44 2.37 -0.82
C GLY A 80 -13.10 1.41 -1.94
N THR A 81 -11.81 1.17 -2.11
CA THR A 81 -11.27 0.21 -3.07
C THR A 81 -10.35 -0.77 -2.36
N ALA A 82 -10.37 -2.02 -2.81
CA ALA A 82 -9.39 -3.02 -2.42
C ALA A 82 -8.81 -3.65 -3.70
N LYS A 83 -7.50 -3.52 -3.90
CA LYS A 83 -6.79 -4.17 -5.00
C LYS A 83 -6.34 -5.57 -4.54
N VAL A 84 -6.91 -6.60 -5.14
CA VAL A 84 -6.54 -8.00 -4.93
C VAL A 84 -5.50 -8.37 -5.97
N GLU A 85 -4.26 -8.42 -5.52
CA GLU A 85 -3.11 -8.80 -6.32
C GLU A 85 -2.16 -9.57 -5.41
N SER A 86 -1.91 -10.83 -5.75
CA SER A 86 -0.97 -11.69 -5.07
C SER A 86 -0.02 -12.27 -6.10
N TYR A 87 1.27 -12.06 -5.91
CA TYR A 87 2.31 -12.65 -6.76
C TYR A 87 3.23 -13.48 -5.87
N GLU A 88 3.28 -14.78 -6.13
CA GLU A 88 4.25 -15.66 -5.48
C GLU A 88 5.55 -15.62 -6.27
N TYR A 89 6.64 -15.32 -5.57
CA TYR A 89 7.97 -15.31 -6.15
C TYR A 89 8.43 -16.73 -6.45
N SER A 90 8.92 -16.94 -7.68
CA SER A 90 9.61 -18.18 -8.02
C SER A 90 10.96 -18.26 -7.31
N LYS A 91 11.59 -19.44 -7.32
CA LYS A 91 12.94 -19.61 -6.74
C LYS A 91 13.97 -18.66 -7.37
N ASP A 92 13.82 -18.34 -8.66
CA ASP A 92 14.72 -17.44 -9.38
C ASP A 92 14.58 -15.98 -8.94
N SER A 93 13.47 -15.63 -8.28
CA SER A 93 13.24 -14.30 -7.68
C SER A 93 13.80 -14.18 -6.25
N MET A 94 14.37 -15.26 -5.71
CA MET A 94 14.98 -15.27 -4.39
C MET A 94 16.47 -15.00 -4.49
N LEU A 95 17.06 -14.46 -3.42
CA LEU A 95 18.49 -14.18 -3.35
C LEU A 95 19.32 -15.44 -3.62
N GLN A 96 20.33 -15.32 -4.49
CA GLN A 96 21.22 -16.42 -4.89
C GLN A 96 22.61 -16.26 -4.26
N GLN A 97 23.35 -17.37 -4.10
CA GLN A 97 24.73 -17.35 -3.61
C GLN A 97 25.73 -16.99 -4.73
N VAL A 98 25.68 -15.73 -5.18
CA VAL A 98 26.55 -15.18 -6.24
C VAL A 98 27.28 -13.93 -5.72
N PRO A 99 28.38 -13.47 -6.35
CA PRO A 99 29.06 -12.24 -5.95
C PRO A 99 28.08 -11.06 -5.89
N GLN A 100 28.08 -10.35 -4.76
CA GLN A 100 27.12 -9.31 -4.46
C GLN A 100 27.74 -7.93 -4.67
N GLY A 101 27.08 -7.09 -5.46
CA GLY A 101 27.47 -5.69 -5.57
C GLY A 101 27.20 -4.90 -4.29
N ARG A 102 27.49 -3.61 -4.34
CA ARG A 102 27.28 -2.67 -3.23
C ARG A 102 26.32 -1.57 -3.65
N VAL A 103 25.29 -1.34 -2.84
CA VAL A 103 24.42 -0.17 -2.93
C VAL A 103 24.93 0.91 -1.98
N THR A 104 25.07 2.13 -2.49
CA THR A 104 25.43 3.31 -1.69
C THR A 104 24.41 4.41 -1.91
N GLN A 105 24.01 5.09 -0.83
CA GLN A 105 23.10 6.23 -0.88
C GLN A 105 23.89 7.52 -0.98
N HIS A 106 23.38 8.43 -1.81
CA HIS A 106 23.94 9.74 -2.08
C HIS A 106 22.84 10.80 -2.11
N ILE A 107 23.25 12.04 -1.95
CA ILE A 107 22.38 13.21 -2.02
C ILE A 107 22.90 14.10 -3.14
N TRP A 108 22.00 14.57 -4.00
CA TRP A 108 22.28 15.60 -4.99
C TRP A 108 21.45 16.85 -4.68
N ASN A 109 22.12 17.95 -4.38
CA ASN A 109 21.53 19.25 -4.03
C ASN A 109 22.08 20.41 -4.88
N GLU A 110 22.85 20.11 -5.92
CA GLU A 110 23.50 21.08 -6.82
C GLU A 110 22.81 21.13 -8.19
N SER A 111 21.48 21.00 -8.23
CA SER A 111 20.74 21.04 -9.50
C SER A 111 20.61 22.47 -10.03
N GLU A 112 21.21 22.75 -11.19
CA GLU A 112 21.04 24.05 -11.87
C GLU A 112 19.63 24.23 -12.47
N ILE A 113 18.98 23.12 -12.85
CA ILE A 113 17.63 23.12 -13.46
C ILE A 113 16.54 23.29 -12.39
N TYR A 114 16.74 22.69 -11.22
CA TYR A 114 15.84 22.79 -10.07
C TYR A 114 16.60 23.27 -8.83
N PRO A 115 16.94 24.58 -8.76
CA PRO A 115 17.66 25.13 -7.62
C PRO A 115 16.92 24.89 -6.30
N GLU A 116 17.69 24.82 -5.21
CA GLU A 116 17.17 24.64 -3.84
C GLU A 116 16.40 23.32 -3.62
N THR A 117 16.52 22.35 -4.54
CA THR A 117 15.98 21.01 -4.35
C THR A 117 17.07 20.02 -3.96
N GLU A 118 16.69 19.08 -3.08
CA GLU A 118 17.52 17.95 -2.69
C GLU A 118 16.91 16.65 -3.23
N ARG A 119 17.75 15.78 -3.78
CA ARG A 119 17.34 14.48 -4.32
C ARG A 119 18.23 13.37 -3.78
N GLU A 120 17.64 12.43 -3.07
CA GLU A 120 18.30 11.18 -2.71
C GLU A 120 18.34 10.23 -3.90
N TYR A 121 19.49 9.61 -4.12
CA TYR A 121 19.66 8.57 -5.12
C TYR A 121 20.57 7.45 -4.62
N LEU A 122 20.47 6.30 -5.27
CA LEU A 122 21.27 5.12 -4.97
C LEU A 122 22.17 4.78 -6.14
N VAL A 123 23.38 4.33 -5.84
CA VAL A 123 24.31 3.75 -6.82
C VAL A 123 24.59 2.31 -6.45
N TYR A 124 24.24 1.39 -7.33
CA TYR A 124 24.64 -0.01 -7.27
C TYR A 124 25.90 -0.23 -8.11
N VAL A 125 26.93 -0.83 -7.52
CA VAL A 125 28.17 -1.22 -8.19
C VAL A 125 28.30 -2.74 -8.13
N PRO A 126 28.27 -3.47 -9.26
CA PRO A 126 28.51 -4.92 -9.28
C PRO A 126 29.88 -5.27 -8.72
N ASP A 127 30.00 -6.42 -8.05
CA ASP A 127 31.27 -6.89 -7.46
C ASP A 127 32.39 -7.04 -8.50
N GLN A 128 32.02 -7.38 -9.74
CA GLN A 128 32.96 -7.58 -10.84
C GLN A 128 33.38 -6.28 -11.54
N TYR A 129 32.86 -5.12 -11.11
CA TYR A 129 33.21 -3.85 -11.75
C TYR A 129 34.67 -3.48 -11.49
N SER A 130 35.38 -3.08 -12.56
CA SER A 130 36.71 -2.49 -12.48
C SER A 130 36.68 -1.09 -13.07
N ALA A 131 37.17 -0.11 -12.30
CA ALA A 131 37.32 1.27 -12.75
C ALA A 131 38.31 1.44 -13.93
N SER A 132 39.09 0.39 -14.25
CA SER A 132 39.95 0.38 -15.45
C SER A 132 39.16 0.25 -16.76
N LYS A 133 37.86 -0.04 -16.69
CA LYS A 133 36.96 -0.15 -17.85
C LYS A 133 35.84 0.88 -17.70
N PRO A 134 35.40 1.54 -18.79
CA PRO A 134 34.22 2.40 -18.76
C PRO A 134 33.00 1.66 -18.21
N ALA A 135 32.20 2.32 -17.37
CA ALA A 135 30.98 1.74 -16.83
C ALA A 135 29.87 1.69 -17.89
N ALA A 136 29.19 0.55 -17.99
CA ALA A 136 27.87 0.51 -18.62
C ALA A 136 26.86 1.06 -17.61
N LEU A 137 26.18 2.16 -17.94
CA LEU A 137 25.25 2.83 -17.05
C LEU A 137 23.80 2.47 -17.39
N MET A 138 23.04 2.06 -16.38
CA MET A 138 21.59 1.92 -16.44
C MET A 138 20.98 2.80 -15.34
N VAL A 139 19.97 3.58 -15.70
CA VAL A 139 19.28 4.49 -14.77
C VAL A 139 17.88 3.94 -14.50
N PHE A 140 17.61 3.61 -13.24
CA PHE A 140 16.29 3.20 -12.77
C PHE A 140 15.56 4.39 -12.17
N GLN A 141 14.38 4.71 -12.70
CA GLN A 141 13.49 5.72 -12.13
C GLN A 141 12.64 5.14 -10.99
N ASP A 142 11.98 6.02 -10.24
CA ASP A 142 11.16 5.70 -9.05
C ASP A 142 11.94 5.11 -7.85
N GLY A 143 13.28 5.14 -7.94
CA GLY A 143 14.22 5.31 -6.84
C GLY A 143 14.18 4.27 -5.71
N LEU A 144 14.36 4.77 -4.49
CA LEU A 144 14.63 4.05 -3.23
C LEU A 144 13.76 2.81 -3.01
N ARG A 145 12.46 2.90 -3.32
CA ARG A 145 11.51 1.79 -3.09
C ARG A 145 11.80 0.58 -3.98
N HIS A 146 12.35 0.80 -5.17
CA HIS A 146 12.69 -0.28 -6.10
C HIS A 146 13.98 -0.99 -5.70
N ALA A 147 14.86 -0.32 -4.94
CA ALA A 147 16.12 -0.87 -4.45
C ALA A 147 16.02 -1.54 -3.07
N ASP A 148 14.86 -1.47 -2.39
CA ASP A 148 14.65 -2.17 -1.13
C ASP A 148 14.69 -3.69 -1.36
N PRO A 149 15.62 -4.44 -0.72
CA PRO A 149 15.72 -5.89 -0.86
C PRO A 149 14.49 -6.63 -0.32
N ASN A 150 13.69 -5.98 0.53
CA ASN A 150 12.42 -6.52 1.05
C ASN A 150 11.19 -5.99 0.30
N GLY A 151 11.40 -5.08 -0.65
CA GLY A 151 10.35 -4.49 -1.46
C GLY A 151 9.82 -5.44 -2.53
N ASN A 152 8.94 -4.92 -3.40
CA ASN A 152 8.31 -5.73 -4.45
C ASN A 152 9.21 -5.93 -5.69
N LEU A 153 10.14 -4.99 -5.95
CA LEU A 153 10.95 -4.96 -7.18
C LEU A 153 12.40 -5.38 -6.99
N ARG A 154 13.04 -5.05 -5.86
CA ARG A 154 14.36 -5.57 -5.44
C ARG A 154 15.44 -5.48 -6.53
N ALA A 155 15.54 -4.34 -7.23
CA ALA A 155 16.39 -4.19 -8.41
C ALA A 155 17.90 -4.33 -8.15
N THR A 156 18.32 -4.35 -6.89
CA THR A 156 19.72 -4.30 -6.43
C THR A 156 20.23 -5.63 -5.85
N THR A 157 19.39 -6.68 -5.82
CA THR A 157 19.68 -7.98 -5.18
C THR A 157 19.94 -9.09 -6.19
#